data_AF-A0A1J5F1J8-F1
#
_entry.id   AF-A0A1J5F1J8-F1
#
_cell.length_a   1.000
_cell.length_b   1.000
_cell.length_c   1.000
_cell.angle_alpha   90.00
_cell.angle_beta   90.00
_cell.angle_gamma   90.00
#
_symmetry.space_group_name_H-M   'P 1'
#
loop_
_entity.id
_entity.type
_entity.pdbx_description
1 polymer ?
#
loop_
_entity_poly.entity_id
_entity_poly.type
_entity_poly.pdbx_seq_one_letter_code
_entity_poly.pdbx_strand_id
1 'polypeptide(L)'
;MLRHIWFAMFGGVVFLAVLTVSIGSADDGEEVSGGSMKRFDARTKTCRLLSDQNLIVGYRNFQAVCKSCHNRENEQGAKFLYTESKTRRAWERVFTKMYPVCAKDGSWDRLATEDLLKVQDYLFVNAAGTYDSRCAA
;
A
#
# COMPACT_ATOMS: atom_id res chain seq x y z
N MET A 1 52.41 47.03 12.87
CA MET A 1 52.25 47.40 14.30
C MET A 1 51.02 48.30 14.42
N LEU A 2 50.37 48.36 15.60
CA LEU A 2 49.00 48.85 15.94
C LEU A 2 47.90 47.80 15.67
N ARG A 3 47.37 47.02 16.63
CA ARG A 3 46.79 47.20 18.00
C ARG A 3 45.45 47.95 18.07
N HIS A 4 44.40 47.14 18.19
CA HIS A 4 43.19 47.23 19.03
C HIS A 4 42.33 48.50 19.07
N ILE A 5 41.07 48.36 18.66
CA ILE A 5 39.89 49.09 19.19
C ILE A 5 38.71 48.10 19.22
N TRP A 6 38.46 47.48 20.39
CA TRP A 6 37.28 47.63 21.27
C TRP A 6 35.96 46.98 20.79
N PHE A 7 35.62 45.87 21.47
CA PHE A 7 34.24 45.42 21.65
C PHE A 7 33.53 46.37 22.64
N ALA A 8 32.43 46.97 22.22
CA ALA A 8 31.43 47.60 23.08
C ALA A 8 30.09 47.39 22.36
N MET A 9 29.24 46.50 22.87
CA MET A 9 28.25 46.76 23.92
C MET A 9 26.87 46.98 23.30
N PHE A 10 25.95 46.10 23.72
CA PHE A 10 24.53 46.37 23.99
C PHE A 10 23.66 46.94 22.87
N GLY A 11 22.58 46.23 22.56
CA GLY A 11 21.36 46.91 22.19
C GLY A 11 20.38 46.07 21.41
N GLY A 12 19.22 45.84 22.01
CA GLY A 12 18.00 45.68 21.24
C GLY A 12 17.67 44.25 20.85
N VAL A 13 17.12 43.52 21.82
CA VAL A 13 16.06 42.57 21.53
C VAL A 13 14.93 43.34 20.86
N VAL A 14 14.81 43.23 19.53
CA VAL A 14 13.60 43.58 18.80
C VAL A 14 12.99 42.27 18.33
N PHE A 15 12.17 41.67 19.20
CA PHE A 15 11.21 40.65 18.80
C PHE A 15 10.18 41.31 17.89
N LEU A 16 10.49 41.36 16.60
CA LEU A 16 9.49 41.58 15.56
C LEU A 16 8.67 40.29 15.48
N ALA A 17 7.57 40.27 16.23
CA ALA A 17 6.52 39.28 16.07
C ALA A 17 5.87 39.48 14.70
N VAL A 18 6.40 38.79 13.68
CA VAL A 18 5.73 38.65 12.40
C VAL A 18 4.54 37.74 12.62
N LEU A 19 3.36 38.34 12.78
CA LEU A 19 2.07 37.66 12.71
C LEU A 19 1.90 37.14 11.27
N THR A 20 2.43 35.95 11.00
CA THR A 20 2.08 35.19 9.81
C THR A 20 0.63 34.71 9.98
N VAL A 21 -0.31 35.37 9.31
CA VAL A 21 -1.63 34.79 9.04
C VAL A 21 -1.41 33.61 8.11
N SER A 22 -1.34 32.42 8.70
CA SER A 22 -1.46 31.17 7.97
C SER A 22 -2.93 31.02 7.60
N ILE A 23 -3.29 31.37 6.36
CA ILE A 23 -4.55 30.93 5.76
C ILE A 23 -4.39 29.42 5.57
N GLY A 24 -4.70 28.65 6.60
CA GLY A 24 -4.88 27.22 6.47
C GLY A 24 -6.12 27.01 5.62
N SER A 25 -5.94 26.67 4.35
CA SER A 25 -7.00 26.05 3.56
C SER A 25 -7.39 24.78 4.30
N ALA A 26 -8.51 24.83 5.02
CA ALA A 26 -9.22 23.64 5.43
C ALA A 26 -9.79 23.06 4.14
N ASP A 27 -9.00 22.22 3.49
CA ASP A 27 -9.54 21.31 2.49
C ASP A 27 -10.41 20.34 3.27
N ASP A 28 -11.69 20.69 3.44
CA ASP A 28 -12.73 19.75 3.82
C ASP A 28 -12.82 18.73 2.68
N GLY A 29 -12.00 17.70 2.79
CA GLY A 29 -12.04 16.53 1.92
C GLY A 29 -13.41 15.91 2.05
N GLU A 30 -14.28 16.25 1.10
CA GLU A 30 -15.59 15.66 0.90
C GLU A 30 -15.43 14.14 0.86
N GLU A 31 -15.93 13.49 1.91
CA GLU A 31 -16.04 12.05 2.03
C GLU A 31 -17.06 11.60 0.98
N VAL A 32 -16.55 11.27 -0.22
CA VAL A 32 -17.34 10.60 -1.24
C VAL A 32 -17.83 9.30 -0.64
N SER A 33 -19.12 9.28 -0.29
CA SER A 33 -19.91 8.12 0.11
C SER A 33 -20.07 7.16 -1.07
N GLY A 34 -18.96 6.53 -1.45
CA GLY A 34 -18.89 5.32 -2.24
C GLY A 34 -18.09 4.33 -1.41
N GLY A 35 -18.77 3.60 -0.53
CA GLY A 35 -18.18 2.83 0.57
C GLY A 35 -16.86 2.15 0.19
N SER A 36 -15.76 2.79 0.57
CA SER A 36 -14.43 2.30 0.26
C SER A 36 -14.22 0.98 1.00
N MET A 37 -14.12 -0.13 0.25
CA MET A 37 -13.99 -1.45 0.83
C MET A 37 -12.72 -1.52 1.66
N LYS A 38 -12.80 -2.12 2.86
CA LYS A 38 -11.65 -2.33 3.75
C LYS A 38 -11.40 -3.82 3.89
N ARG A 39 -10.13 -4.21 4.04
CA ARG A 39 -9.75 -5.58 4.44
C ARG A 39 -8.70 -5.56 5.52
N PHE A 40 -8.68 -6.60 6.35
CA PHE A 40 -7.63 -6.79 7.34
C PHE A 40 -6.45 -7.44 6.65
N ASP A 41 -5.26 -6.92 6.90
CA ASP A 41 -4.02 -7.54 6.48
C ASP A 41 -3.35 -8.24 7.66
N ALA A 42 -3.33 -9.57 7.63
CA ALA A 42 -2.75 -10.36 8.70
C ALA A 42 -1.23 -10.24 8.83
N ARG A 43 -0.52 -9.76 7.80
CA ARG A 43 0.94 -9.60 7.79
C ARG A 43 1.35 -8.29 8.45
N THR A 44 0.70 -7.18 8.09
CA THR A 44 0.98 -5.85 8.66
C THR A 44 0.17 -5.54 9.92
N LYS A 45 -0.87 -6.33 10.22
CA LYS A 45 -1.83 -6.10 11.30
C LYS A 45 -2.58 -4.77 11.17
N THR A 46 -2.85 -4.36 9.93
CA THR A 46 -3.56 -3.11 9.63
C THR A 46 -4.79 -3.36 8.77
N CYS A 47 -5.80 -2.50 8.89
CA CYS A 47 -6.90 -2.44 7.94
C CYS A 47 -6.46 -1.63 6.72
N ARG A 48 -6.50 -2.25 5.53
CA ARG A 48 -6.16 -1.61 4.26
C ARG A 48 -7.41 -1.09 3.57
N LEU A 49 -7.28 0.13 3.05
CA LEU A 49 -8.26 0.72 2.15
C LEU A 49 -8.05 0.18 0.73
N LEU A 50 -9.10 -0.39 0.16
CA LEU A 50 -9.09 -0.90 -1.21
C LEU A 50 -9.48 0.23 -2.16
N SER A 51 -8.55 1.15 -2.42
CA SER A 51 -8.73 2.21 -3.41
C SER A 51 -8.64 1.67 -4.82
N ASP A 52 -9.35 2.29 -5.76
CA ASP A 52 -9.32 1.90 -7.18
C ASP A 52 -7.90 1.89 -7.74
N GLN A 53 -7.09 2.87 -7.35
CA GLN A 53 -5.69 2.94 -7.76
C GLN A 53 -4.89 1.71 -7.30
N ASN A 54 -5.09 1.26 -6.06
CA ASN A 54 -4.43 0.06 -5.54
C ASN A 54 -4.90 -1.19 -6.29
N LEU A 55 -6.20 -1.29 -6.60
CA LEU A 55 -6.76 -2.41 -7.35
C LEU A 55 -6.23 -2.48 -8.78
N ILE A 56 -6.09 -1.34 -9.47
CA ILE A 56 -5.52 -1.24 -10.83
C ILE A 56 -4.05 -1.68 -10.82
N VAL A 57 -3.25 -1.19 -9.87
CA VAL A 57 -1.85 -1.59 -9.73
C VAL A 57 -1.75 -3.08 -9.41
N GLY A 58 -2.59 -3.57 -8.49
CA GLY A 58 -2.68 -4.99 -8.13
C GLY A 58 -2.98 -5.89 -9.33
N TYR A 59 -3.95 -5.50 -10.17
CA TYR A 59 -4.28 -6.21 -11.42
C TYR A 59 -3.08 -6.28 -12.37
N ARG A 60 -2.39 -5.16 -12.60
CA ARG A 60 -1.22 -5.11 -13.49
C ARG A 60 -0.11 -6.03 -13.00
N ASN A 61 0.18 -5.99 -11.70
CA ASN A 61 1.20 -6.84 -11.09
C ASN A 61 0.79 -8.32 -11.09
N PHE A 62 -0.50 -8.63 -10.91
CA PHE A 62 -1.01 -9.99 -11.05
C PHE A 62 -0.77 -10.55 -12.47
N GLN A 63 -1.08 -9.77 -13.50
CA GLN A 63 -0.83 -10.17 -14.89
C GLN A 63 0.65 -10.30 -15.21
N ALA A 64 1.47 -9.31 -14.82
CA ALA A 64 2.89 -9.29 -15.15
C ALA A 64 3.69 -10.37 -14.39
N VAL A 65 3.39 -10.58 -13.11
CA VAL A 65 4.20 -11.45 -12.24
C VAL A 65 3.53 -12.79 -12.02
N CYS A 66 2.30 -12.84 -11.49
CA CYS A 66 1.67 -14.11 -11.14
C CYS A 66 1.33 -14.93 -12.39
N LYS A 67 0.80 -14.28 -13.44
CA LYS A 67 0.46 -14.96 -14.70
C LYS A 67 1.67 -15.29 -15.57
N SER A 68 2.86 -14.75 -15.28
CA SER A 68 4.08 -15.20 -15.97
C SER A 68 4.35 -16.70 -15.78
N CYS A 69 4.06 -17.23 -14.58
CA CYS A 69 4.10 -18.68 -14.34
C CYS A 69 2.72 -19.33 -14.51
N HIS A 70 1.63 -18.64 -14.17
CA HIS A 70 0.29 -19.22 -14.12
C HIS A 70 -0.61 -18.90 -15.34
N ASN A 71 -0.02 -18.90 -16.54
CA ASN A 71 -0.76 -18.80 -17.80
C ASN A 71 -1.11 -20.19 -18.38
N ARG A 72 -1.89 -20.24 -19.47
CA ARG A 72 -2.43 -21.50 -20.02
C ARG A 72 -1.35 -22.34 -20.71
N GLU A 73 -0.31 -21.69 -21.18
CA GLU A 73 0.74 -22.24 -22.04
C GLU A 73 2.05 -22.41 -21.27
N ASN A 74 2.01 -22.37 -19.94
CA ASN A 74 3.21 -22.42 -19.13
C ASN A 74 3.86 -23.81 -19.21
N GLU A 75 5.16 -23.83 -19.45
CA GLU A 75 5.95 -25.06 -19.54
C GLU A 75 6.41 -25.55 -18.16
N GLN A 76 6.21 -24.74 -17.11
CA GLN A 76 6.64 -25.06 -15.74
C GLN A 76 5.66 -25.99 -15.00
N GLY A 77 4.60 -26.47 -15.68
CA GLY A 77 3.60 -27.36 -15.10
C GLY A 77 2.70 -26.70 -14.04
N ALA A 78 2.75 -25.37 -13.92
CA ALA A 78 1.91 -24.63 -13.01
C ALA A 78 0.46 -24.65 -13.48
N LYS A 79 -0.49 -24.76 -12.55
CA LYS A 79 -1.92 -24.67 -12.92
C LYS A 79 -2.25 -23.23 -13.32
N PHE A 80 -3.10 -23.07 -14.33
CA PHE A 80 -3.65 -21.75 -14.67
C PHE A 80 -4.33 -21.14 -13.45
N LEU A 81 -4.00 -19.88 -13.16
CA LEU A 81 -4.51 -19.18 -11.99
C LEU A 81 -5.67 -18.26 -12.36
N TYR A 82 -6.85 -18.57 -11.84
CA TYR A 82 -8.02 -17.70 -11.84
C TYR A 82 -8.07 -16.90 -10.54
N THR A 83 -8.58 -15.67 -10.59
CA THR A 83 -8.76 -14.80 -9.42
C THR A 83 -9.75 -15.40 -8.40
N GLU A 84 -10.77 -16.07 -8.91
CA GLU A 84 -11.85 -16.73 -8.19
C GLU A 84 -11.48 -18.17 -7.75
N SER A 85 -10.28 -18.65 -8.07
CA SER A 85 -9.83 -20.00 -7.69
C SER A 85 -9.70 -20.22 -6.17
N LYS A 86 -9.81 -19.15 -5.38
CA LYS A 86 -9.71 -19.16 -3.91
C LYS A 86 -10.70 -18.18 -3.30
N THR A 87 -11.13 -18.48 -2.08
CA THR A 87 -11.87 -17.53 -1.24
C THR A 87 -10.94 -16.44 -0.69
N ARG A 88 -11.51 -15.34 -0.18
CA ARG A 88 -10.76 -14.23 0.45
C ARG A 88 -9.74 -14.72 1.47
N ARG A 89 -10.19 -15.57 2.40
CA ARG A 89 -9.34 -16.17 3.44
C ARG A 89 -8.26 -17.08 2.86
N ALA A 90 -8.54 -17.77 1.76
CA ALA A 90 -7.53 -18.62 1.12
C ALA A 90 -6.45 -17.79 0.41
N TRP A 91 -6.80 -16.68 -0.25
CA TRP A 91 -5.83 -15.71 -0.77
C TRP A 91 -5.01 -15.06 0.35
N GLU A 92 -5.66 -14.64 1.43
CA GLU A 92 -4.96 -14.08 2.61
C GLU A 92 -3.87 -15.04 3.13
N ARG A 93 -4.16 -16.34 3.20
CA ARG A 93 -3.16 -17.34 3.61
C ARG A 93 -1.99 -17.49 2.64
N VAL A 94 -2.21 -17.37 1.33
CA VAL A 94 -1.15 -17.45 0.30
C VAL A 94 -0.12 -16.36 0.55
N PHE A 95 -0.56 -15.11 0.71
CA PHE A 95 0.31 -13.96 0.90
C PHE A 95 0.87 -13.86 2.33
N THR A 96 0.16 -14.39 3.33
CA THR A 96 0.69 -14.44 4.72
C THR A 96 1.75 -15.52 4.88
N LYS A 97 1.57 -16.69 4.24
CA LYS A 97 2.49 -17.83 4.36
C LYS A 97 3.52 -17.92 3.22
N MET A 98 3.43 -17.05 2.22
CA MET A 98 4.30 -17.03 1.05
C MET A 98 4.40 -18.41 0.35
N TYR A 99 3.27 -19.10 0.21
CA TYR A 99 3.14 -20.42 -0.44
C TYR A 99 2.21 -20.29 -1.66
N PRO A 100 2.45 -20.92 -2.83
CA PRO A 100 3.20 -22.17 -3.09
C PRO A 100 4.70 -22.07 -3.41
N VAL A 101 5.38 -23.23 -3.43
CA VAL A 101 6.84 -23.39 -3.66
C VAL A 101 7.33 -22.69 -4.92
N CYS A 102 6.56 -22.66 -6.02
CA CYS A 102 6.93 -21.94 -7.24
C CYS A 102 7.13 -20.43 -7.04
N ALA A 103 6.70 -19.87 -5.91
CA ALA A 103 6.98 -18.50 -5.54
C ALA A 103 8.09 -18.34 -4.49
N LYS A 104 8.50 -19.43 -3.80
CA LYS A 104 9.60 -19.44 -2.83
C LYS A 104 10.97 -19.26 -3.47
N ASP A 105 11.12 -19.57 -4.75
CA ASP A 105 12.39 -19.53 -5.47
C ASP A 105 12.69 -18.12 -6.06
N GLY A 106 12.27 -17.07 -5.36
CA GLY A 106 12.53 -15.66 -5.72
C GLY A 106 11.41 -14.95 -6.49
N SER A 107 10.30 -15.61 -6.80
CA SER A 107 9.17 -14.95 -7.49
C SER A 107 8.45 -13.94 -6.60
N TRP A 108 8.45 -14.14 -5.28
CA TRP A 108 7.92 -13.16 -4.32
C TRP A 108 8.76 -11.88 -4.24
N ASP A 109 10.07 -11.98 -4.40
CA ASP A 109 10.99 -10.84 -4.27
C ASP A 109 11.04 -9.96 -5.54
N ARG A 110 10.32 -10.34 -6.60
CA ARG A 110 10.17 -9.53 -7.83
C ARG A 110 9.34 -8.25 -7.61
N LEU A 111 8.59 -8.18 -6.53
CA LEU A 111 7.75 -7.03 -6.19
C LEU A 111 8.14 -6.52 -4.80
N ALA A 112 8.11 -5.20 -4.64
CA ALA A 112 8.19 -4.59 -3.33
C ALA A 112 7.01 -5.07 -2.46
N THR A 113 7.21 -5.09 -1.14
CA THR A 113 6.16 -5.55 -0.20
C THR A 113 4.83 -4.82 -0.41
N GLU A 114 4.85 -3.51 -0.65
CA GLU A 114 3.61 -2.75 -0.86
C GLU A 114 2.88 -3.16 -2.16
N ASP A 115 3.62 -3.53 -3.20
CA ASP A 115 3.02 -3.98 -4.45
C ASP A 115 2.47 -5.40 -4.35
N LEU A 116 3.09 -6.27 -3.54
CA LEU A 116 2.50 -7.56 -3.17
C LEU A 116 1.16 -7.39 -2.43
N LEU A 117 1.09 -6.41 -1.52
CA LEU A 117 -0.15 -6.12 -0.79
C LEU A 117 -1.25 -5.62 -1.72
N LYS A 118 -0.91 -4.84 -2.76
CA LYS A 118 -1.87 -4.44 -3.81
C LYS A 118 -2.34 -5.61 -4.67
N VAL A 119 -1.46 -6.57 -4.99
CA VAL A 119 -1.89 -7.81 -5.67
C VAL A 119 -2.88 -8.58 -4.80
N GLN A 120 -2.62 -8.67 -3.49
CA GLN A 120 -3.54 -9.29 -2.54
C GLN A 120 -4.86 -8.52 -2.42
N ASP A 121 -4.83 -7.18 -2.44
CA ASP A 121 -6.02 -6.30 -2.47
C ASP A 121 -6.91 -6.66 -3.67
N TYR A 122 -6.31 -6.74 -4.87
CA TYR A 122 -6.99 -7.13 -6.11
C TYR A 122 -7.57 -8.55 -6.05
N LEU A 123 -6.82 -9.51 -5.52
CA LEU A 123 -7.31 -10.90 -5.40
C LEU A 123 -8.39 -11.05 -4.34
N PHE A 124 -8.40 -10.21 -3.31
CA PHE A 124 -9.41 -10.22 -2.25
C PHE A 124 -10.78 -9.77 -2.78
N VAL A 125 -10.83 -8.73 -3.61
CA VAL A 125 -12.11 -8.24 -4.17
C VAL A 125 -12.68 -9.19 -5.23
N ASN A 126 -11.81 -9.93 -5.94
CA ASN A 126 -12.20 -10.88 -6.99
C ASN A 126 -12.24 -12.35 -6.52
N ALA A 127 -12.14 -12.60 -5.21
CA ALA A 127 -12.14 -13.94 -4.66
C ALA A 127 -13.52 -14.62 -4.78
N ALA A 128 -13.58 -15.94 -4.67
CA ALA A 128 -14.87 -16.64 -4.59
C ALA A 128 -15.64 -16.30 -3.31
N GLY A 129 -16.96 -16.11 -3.43
CA GLY A 129 -17.91 -16.03 -2.31
C GLY A 129 -17.76 -14.76 -1.44
N THR A 130 -17.84 -13.58 -2.06
CA THR A 130 -17.43 -12.30 -1.45
C THR A 130 -18.40 -11.73 -0.40
N TYR A 131 -18.29 -12.22 0.85
CA TYR A 131 -18.61 -11.46 2.07
C TYR A 131 -17.51 -11.73 3.12
N ASP A 132 -16.94 -10.67 3.72
CA ASP A 132 -15.97 -10.76 4.82
C ASP A 132 -16.28 -9.66 5.83
N SER A 133 -16.74 -10.02 7.02
CA SER A 133 -17.19 -9.08 8.07
C SER A 133 -16.07 -8.61 9.00
N ARG A 134 -14.82 -9.07 8.82
CA ARG A 134 -13.70 -8.77 9.74
C ARG A 134 -13.22 -7.31 9.68
N CYS A 135 -13.76 -6.50 8.76
CA CYS A 135 -13.48 -5.06 8.62
C CYS A 135 -14.74 -4.21 8.44
N ALA A 136 -15.92 -4.74 8.82
CA ALA A 136 -17.12 -3.92 8.90
C ALA A 136 -16.91 -2.85 10.00
N ALA A 137 -17.36 -1.62 9.71
CA ALA A 137 -17.43 -0.53 10.68
C ALA A 137 -18.46 -0.85 11.78
#